data_AF-A0A1G7WLZ8-F1
#
_entry.id   AF-A0A1G7WLZ8-F1
#
_cell.length_a   1.000
_cell.length_b   1.000
_cell.length_c   1.000
_cell.angle_alpha   90.00
_cell.angle_beta   90.00
_cell.angle_gamma   90.00
#
_symmetry.space_group_name_H-M   'P 1'
#
loop_
_entity.id
_entity.type
_entity.pdbx_description
1 polymer ?
#
loop_
_entity_poly.entity_id
_entity_poly.type
_entity_poly.pdbx_seq_one_letter_code
_entity_poly.pdbx_strand_id
1 'polypeptide(L)'
;MKNNFLILAFLCFSVPAFAQLKKATVKDLAFMSGTWVQKSDWGDLEEFWSEPNGESMMSSFRCVKNGKALFYEFVVIELEEGFPVMKMRHFNRGNVAWEDKEKPLLFPLVTLKGKLAVFEMKDKSVRLSYQLIAKNKLTVVLEEKDKNGQLKKDFFSFNRKLY
;
A
#
# COMPACT_ATOMS: atom_id res chain seq x y z
N MET A 1 41.31 3.99 -51.16
CA MET A 1 39.90 4.19 -50.74
C MET A 1 39.47 3.01 -49.89
N LYS A 2 39.41 3.16 -48.56
CA LYS A 2 38.85 2.15 -47.64
C LYS A 2 37.88 2.91 -46.72
N ASN A 3 36.59 2.67 -46.91
CA ASN A 3 35.54 3.22 -46.04
C ASN A 3 35.46 2.38 -44.77
N ASN A 4 35.73 2.98 -43.62
CA ASN A 4 35.36 2.42 -42.32
C ASN A 4 33.93 2.87 -41.99
N PHE A 5 32.99 1.94 -41.95
CA PHE A 5 31.68 2.14 -41.35
C PHE A 5 31.82 2.03 -39.83
N LEU A 6 31.68 3.13 -39.10
CA LEU A 6 31.40 3.10 -37.66
C LEU A 6 29.90 2.79 -37.47
N ILE A 7 29.59 1.61 -36.93
CA ILE A 7 28.25 1.31 -36.40
C ILE A 7 28.21 1.84 -34.97
N LEU A 8 27.45 2.90 -34.75
CA LEU A 8 27.16 3.43 -33.42
C LEU A 8 25.99 2.62 -32.84
N ALA A 9 26.29 1.63 -32.00
CA ALA A 9 25.27 0.87 -31.28
C ALA A 9 24.64 1.76 -30.19
N PHE A 10 23.42 2.23 -30.41
CA PHE A 10 22.64 2.94 -29.41
C PHE A 10 22.05 1.91 -28.44
N LEU A 11 22.76 1.65 -27.34
CA LEU A 11 22.26 0.87 -26.21
C LEU A 11 21.16 1.69 -25.50
N CYS A 12 19.90 1.45 -25.88
CA CYS A 12 18.74 1.87 -25.10
C CYS A 12 18.72 1.10 -23.78
N PHE A 13 19.39 1.63 -22.75
CA PHE A 13 19.16 1.19 -21.38
C PHE A 13 17.73 1.57 -21.00
N SER A 14 16.86 0.57 -20.90
CA SER A 14 15.56 0.70 -20.26
C SER A 14 15.81 1.03 -18.78
N VAL A 15 15.66 2.30 -18.42
CA VAL A 15 15.72 2.72 -17.02
C VAL A 15 14.56 2.01 -16.30
N PRO A 16 14.82 1.14 -15.31
CA PRO A 16 13.74 0.56 -14.53
C PRO A 16 13.00 1.70 -13.81
N ALA A 17 11.67 1.65 -13.83
CA ALA A 17 10.76 2.68 -13.31
C ALA A 17 10.93 3.04 -11.82
N PHE A 18 11.89 2.42 -11.13
CA PHE A 18 12.31 2.74 -9.76
C PHE A 18 13.16 4.02 -9.66
N ALA A 19 13.77 4.48 -10.77
CA ALA A 19 14.72 5.61 -10.74
C ALA A 19 14.09 6.99 -10.43
N GLN A 20 12.75 7.09 -10.30
CA GLN A 20 12.07 8.37 -10.13
C GLN A 20 11.35 8.55 -8.78
N LEU A 21 11.50 7.62 -7.83
CA LEU A 21 11.24 7.96 -6.43
C LEU A 21 12.48 8.66 -5.87
N LYS A 22 12.39 9.99 -5.70
CA LYS A 22 13.23 10.68 -4.71
C LYS A 22 13.18 9.86 -3.42
N LYS A 23 14.34 9.54 -2.79
CA LYS A 23 14.45 8.67 -1.60
C LYS A 23 13.32 8.97 -0.60
N ALA A 24 12.24 8.18 -0.66
CA ALA A 24 11.08 8.39 0.19
C ALA A 24 11.39 7.81 1.56
N THR A 25 10.88 8.47 2.59
CA THR A 25 10.99 8.03 3.97
C THR A 25 9.61 7.69 4.51
N VAL A 26 9.56 6.91 5.58
CA VAL A 26 8.28 6.64 6.25
C VAL A 26 7.66 7.93 6.81
N LYS A 27 8.46 8.95 7.14
CA LYS A 27 7.96 10.27 7.56
C LYS A 27 7.10 10.96 6.50
N ASP A 28 7.37 10.70 5.22
CA ASP A 28 6.55 11.27 4.13
C ASP A 28 5.14 10.67 4.06
N LEU A 29 4.90 9.55 4.76
CA LEU A 29 3.61 8.88 4.88
C LEU A 29 2.80 9.35 6.09
N ALA A 30 3.30 10.31 6.88
CA ALA A 30 2.62 10.82 8.08
C ALA A 30 1.20 11.33 7.82
N PHE A 31 0.86 11.72 6.58
CA PHE A 31 -0.50 12.12 6.23
C PHE A 31 -1.54 11.00 6.39
N MET A 32 -1.12 9.73 6.42
CA MET A 32 -1.99 8.57 6.62
C MET A 32 -2.38 8.38 8.09
N SER A 33 -1.66 9.02 9.04
CA SER A 33 -1.83 8.76 10.47
C SER A 33 -3.24 9.06 11.00
N GLY A 34 -3.61 8.30 12.03
CA GLY A 34 -4.86 8.41 12.78
C GLY A 34 -5.77 7.20 12.63
N THR A 35 -6.95 7.30 13.25
CA THR A 35 -7.99 6.28 13.16
C THR A 35 -9.05 6.68 12.14
N TRP A 36 -9.38 5.77 11.26
CA TRP A 36 -10.23 5.93 10.09
C TRP A 36 -11.35 4.91 10.15
N VAL A 37 -12.58 5.36 9.92
CA VAL A 37 -13.78 4.51 10.01
C VAL A 37 -14.68 4.68 8.79
N GLN A 38 -15.28 3.58 8.36
CA GLN A 38 -16.26 3.54 7.28
C GLN A 38 -17.33 2.50 7.60
N LYS A 39 -18.60 2.84 7.36
CA LYS A 39 -19.66 1.83 7.26
C LYS A 39 -19.86 1.45 5.81
N SER A 40 -20.05 0.16 5.55
CA SER A 40 -20.26 -0.37 4.21
C SER A 40 -21.06 -1.67 4.25
N ASP A 41 -21.48 -2.16 3.08
CA ASP A 41 -22.14 -3.47 2.95
C ASP A 41 -21.21 -4.64 3.35
N TRP A 42 -19.89 -4.42 3.29
CA TRP A 42 -18.89 -5.37 3.77
C TRP A 42 -18.89 -5.47 5.30
N GLY A 43 -19.18 -4.37 5.98
CA GLY A 43 -19.14 -4.24 7.43
C GLY A 43 -18.74 -2.84 7.87
N ASP A 44 -18.68 -2.68 9.19
CA ASP A 44 -18.04 -1.56 9.87
C ASP A 44 -16.53 -1.78 9.84
N LEU A 45 -15.84 -0.91 9.09
CA LEU A 45 -14.40 -0.93 8.90
C LEU A 45 -13.76 0.10 9.84
N GLU A 46 -12.69 -0.29 10.53
CA GLU A 46 -11.83 0.62 11.29
C GLU A 46 -10.37 0.31 10.97
N GLU A 47 -9.64 1.34 10.58
CA GLU A 47 -8.23 1.29 10.23
C GLU A 47 -7.49 2.32 11.08
N PHE A 48 -6.44 1.90 11.78
CA PHE A 48 -5.56 2.77 12.53
C PHE A 48 -4.19 2.80 11.88
N TRP A 49 -3.63 4.00 11.73
CA TRP A 49 -2.26 4.24 11.32
C TRP A 49 -1.54 5.05 12.41
N SER A 50 -0.39 4.56 12.89
CA SER A 50 0.45 5.29 13.84
C SER A 50 1.07 6.53 13.18
N GLU A 51 1.60 7.45 13.98
CA GLU A 51 2.62 8.36 13.44
C GLU A 51 3.87 7.55 13.05
N PRO A 52 4.64 7.99 12.04
CA PRO A 52 5.96 7.44 11.77
C PRO A 52 6.89 7.57 12.99
N ASN A 53 7.61 6.51 13.33
CA ASN A 53 8.63 6.52 14.37
C ASN A 53 9.90 5.82 13.88
N GLY A 54 11.00 6.56 13.80
CA GLY A 54 12.23 6.08 13.19
C GLY A 54 12.01 5.73 11.71
N GLU A 55 12.26 4.47 11.37
CA GLU A 55 12.17 3.92 10.02
C GLU A 55 10.89 3.09 9.82
N SER A 56 9.91 3.19 10.73
CA SER A 56 8.69 2.42 10.65
C SER A 56 7.41 3.18 10.98
N MET A 57 6.29 2.63 10.53
CA MET A 57 4.93 3.06 10.82
C MET A 57 4.05 1.81 10.92
N MET A 58 3.13 1.77 11.88
CA MET A 58 2.31 0.60 12.16
C MET A 58 0.85 0.87 11.81
N SER A 59 0.13 -0.18 11.44
CA SER A 59 -1.31 -0.15 11.28
C SER A 59 -1.98 -1.41 11.79
N SER A 60 -3.24 -1.24 12.19
CA SER A 60 -4.17 -2.32 12.43
C SER A 60 -5.51 -2.02 11.79
N PHE A 61 -6.13 -3.06 11.26
CA PHE A 61 -7.45 -2.98 10.63
C PHE A 61 -8.39 -4.00 11.26
N ARG A 62 -9.68 -3.67 11.32
CA ARG A 62 -10.74 -4.64 11.59
C ARG A 62 -11.95 -4.39 10.70
N CYS A 63 -12.58 -5.50 10.29
CA CYS A 63 -13.90 -5.49 9.67
C CYS A 63 -14.90 -6.22 10.57
N VAL A 64 -16.00 -5.57 10.93
CA VAL A 64 -17.07 -6.13 11.78
C VAL A 64 -18.39 -6.13 11.03
N LYS A 65 -19.10 -7.26 11.00
CA LYS A 65 -20.44 -7.37 10.43
C LYS A 65 -21.38 -8.04 11.41
N ASN A 66 -22.55 -7.45 11.64
CA ASN A 66 -23.56 -7.96 12.57
C ASN A 66 -23.00 -8.26 13.98
N GLY A 67 -22.14 -7.36 14.50
CA GLY A 67 -21.50 -7.49 15.81
C GLY A 67 -20.41 -8.57 15.90
N LYS A 68 -20.01 -9.19 14.78
CA LYS A 68 -18.96 -10.21 14.74
C LYS A 68 -17.79 -9.71 13.89
N ALA A 69 -16.58 -9.82 14.40
CA ALA A 69 -15.37 -9.59 13.61
C ALA A 69 -15.28 -10.63 12.49
N LEU A 70 -15.15 -10.15 11.25
CA LEU A 70 -14.93 -10.98 10.07
C LEU A 70 -13.45 -11.31 9.93
N PHE A 71 -12.60 -10.29 9.94
CA PHE A 71 -11.15 -10.43 9.91
C PHE A 71 -10.46 -9.17 10.45
N TYR A 72 -9.15 -9.28 10.64
CA TYR A 72 -8.24 -8.22 11.03
C TYR A 72 -7.06 -8.16 10.07
N GLU A 73 -6.38 -7.02 10.08
CA GLU A 73 -5.04 -6.91 9.49
C GLU A 73 -4.08 -6.32 10.52
N PHE A 74 -2.83 -6.75 10.44
CA PHE A 74 -1.72 -6.05 11.06
C PHE A 74 -0.70 -5.71 9.98
N VAL A 75 -0.29 -4.45 9.96
CA VAL A 75 0.54 -3.88 8.92
C VAL A 75 1.71 -3.15 9.56
N VAL A 76 2.89 -3.32 8.97
CA VAL A 76 4.02 -2.42 9.22
C VAL A 76 4.49 -1.87 7.88
N ILE A 77 4.86 -0.59 7.85
CA ILE A 77 5.62 -0.02 6.76
C ILE A 77 7.02 0.23 7.30
N GLU A 78 8.02 -0.36 6.67
CA GLU A 78 9.41 -0.26 7.08
C GLU A 78 10.25 0.25 5.91
N LEU A 79 11.31 1.01 6.20
CA LEU A 79 12.27 1.43 5.17
C LEU A 79 13.19 0.25 4.80
N GLU A 80 13.13 -0.21 3.55
CA GLU A 80 14.02 -1.25 3.02
C GLU A 80 14.68 -0.76 1.75
N GLU A 81 16.00 -0.95 1.63
CA GLU A 81 16.78 -0.60 0.43
C GLU A 81 16.57 0.85 -0.08
N GLY A 82 16.14 1.76 0.80
CA GLY A 82 15.94 3.18 0.50
C GLY A 82 14.52 3.59 0.11
N PHE A 83 13.53 2.68 0.23
CA PHE A 83 12.12 2.99 -0.01
C PHE A 83 11.19 2.28 1.01
N PRO A 84 10.04 2.88 1.37
CA PRO A 84 9.08 2.22 2.25
C PRO A 84 8.47 0.97 1.61
N VAL A 85 8.42 -0.12 2.37
CA VAL A 85 7.75 -1.37 2.00
C VAL A 85 6.67 -1.67 3.03
N MET A 86 5.43 -1.77 2.57
CA MET A 86 4.30 -2.21 3.39
C MET A 86 4.30 -3.74 3.49
N LYS A 87 4.25 -4.24 4.71
CA LYS A 87 4.19 -5.67 5.05
C LYS A 87 2.89 -5.94 5.78
N MET A 88 2.03 -6.75 5.19
CA MET A 88 0.67 -6.99 5.67
C MET A 88 0.42 -8.47 5.95
N ARG A 89 -0.33 -8.73 7.01
CA ARG A 89 -0.94 -10.03 7.28
C ARG A 89 -2.41 -9.86 7.63
N HIS A 90 -3.22 -10.81 7.18
CA HIS A 90 -4.61 -10.95 7.55
C HIS A 90 -4.78 -12.00 8.63
N PHE A 91 -5.78 -11.79 9.49
CA PHE A 91 -6.09 -12.72 10.57
C PHE A 91 -7.59 -12.94 10.67
N ASN A 92 -7.99 -14.20 10.80
CA ASN A 92 -9.34 -14.54 11.22
C ASN A 92 -9.56 -14.16 12.70
N ARG A 93 -10.83 -14.18 13.12
CA ARG A 93 -11.19 -14.17 14.53
C ARG A 93 -10.38 -15.21 15.31
N GLY A 94 -9.75 -14.79 16.41
CA GLY A 94 -8.88 -15.65 17.21
C GLY A 94 -7.40 -15.57 16.86
N ASN A 95 -6.98 -14.58 16.06
CA ASN A 95 -5.57 -14.34 15.71
C ASN A 95 -4.95 -15.47 14.87
N VAL A 96 -5.72 -16.03 13.93
CA VAL A 96 -5.27 -17.09 13.01
C VAL A 96 -4.90 -16.47 11.67
N ALA A 97 -3.59 -16.44 11.35
CA ALA A 97 -3.06 -15.83 10.14
C ALA A 97 -3.51 -16.53 8.87
N TRP A 98 -3.70 -15.78 7.78
CA TRP A 98 -3.92 -16.33 6.44
C TRP A 98 -2.60 -16.63 5.74
N GLU A 99 -1.65 -15.72 5.86
CA GLU A 99 -0.32 -15.86 5.29
C GLU A 99 0.59 -16.77 6.13
N ASP A 100 1.60 -17.33 5.47
CA ASP A 100 2.67 -18.06 6.14
C ASP A 100 3.42 -17.15 7.13
N LYS A 101 3.86 -17.73 8.26
CA LYS A 101 4.51 -17.02 9.35
C LYS A 101 5.67 -16.14 8.86
N GLU A 102 6.47 -16.63 7.92
CA GLU A 102 7.68 -15.95 7.45
C GLU A 102 7.45 -15.16 6.15
N LYS A 103 6.21 -15.15 5.61
CA LYS A 103 5.90 -14.57 4.30
C LYS A 103 4.67 -13.65 4.36
N PRO A 104 4.79 -12.46 4.98
CA PRO A 104 3.74 -11.45 4.85
C PRO A 104 3.58 -11.03 3.38
N LEU A 105 2.44 -10.44 3.05
CA LEU A 105 2.27 -9.76 1.77
C LEU A 105 3.16 -8.52 1.73
N LEU A 106 3.85 -8.31 0.62
CA LEU A 106 4.81 -7.21 0.44
C LEU A 106 4.31 -6.27 -0.64
N PHE A 107 4.18 -4.99 -0.29
CA PHE A 107 3.81 -3.93 -1.20
C PHE A 107 4.83 -2.79 -1.12
N PRO A 108 5.87 -2.80 -1.97
CA PRO A 108 6.74 -1.66 -2.14
C PRO A 108 5.98 -0.38 -2.53
N LEU A 109 6.41 0.77 -2.03
CA LEU A 109 5.90 2.07 -2.45
C LEU A 109 6.34 2.36 -3.90
N VAL A 110 5.37 2.54 -4.79
CA VAL A 110 5.60 2.81 -6.23
C VAL A 110 5.22 4.23 -6.65
N THR A 111 4.47 4.96 -5.83
CA THR A 111 4.18 6.38 -6.08
C THR A 111 4.02 7.13 -4.77
N LEU A 112 4.61 8.32 -4.71
CA LEU A 112 4.41 9.29 -3.64
C LEU A 112 4.29 10.68 -4.25
N LYS A 113 3.13 11.31 -4.10
CA LYS A 113 2.86 12.65 -4.66
C LYS A 113 1.94 13.44 -3.75
N GLY A 114 2.48 14.43 -3.04
CA GLY A 114 1.71 15.20 -2.08
C GLY A 114 1.17 14.30 -0.97
N LYS A 115 -0.15 14.14 -0.90
CA LYS A 115 -0.85 13.29 0.09
C LYS A 115 -1.41 12.01 -0.53
N LEU A 116 -0.75 11.51 -1.57
CA LEU A 116 -1.05 10.24 -2.24
C LEU A 116 0.16 9.32 -2.10
N ALA A 117 -0.07 8.12 -1.59
CA ALA A 117 0.87 7.01 -1.59
C ALA A 117 0.24 5.81 -2.30
N VAL A 118 1.00 5.16 -3.19
CA VAL A 118 0.56 3.94 -3.88
C VAL A 118 1.56 2.84 -3.60
N PHE A 119 1.06 1.71 -3.11
CA PHE A 119 1.81 0.50 -2.84
C PHE A 119 1.33 -0.59 -3.80
N GLU A 120 2.24 -1.40 -4.33
CA GLU A 120 1.91 -2.42 -5.33
C GLU A 120 2.76 -3.68 -5.12
N MET A 121 2.13 -4.85 -5.20
CA MET A 121 2.85 -6.12 -5.15
C MET A 121 3.75 -6.29 -6.38
N LYS A 122 4.87 -6.99 -6.22
CA LYS A 122 5.85 -7.18 -7.31
C LYS A 122 5.26 -7.86 -8.56
N ASP A 123 4.31 -8.77 -8.37
CA ASP A 123 3.59 -9.46 -9.46
C ASP A 123 2.44 -8.63 -10.05
N LYS A 124 2.18 -7.44 -9.50
CA LYS A 124 1.11 -6.51 -9.90
C LYS A 124 -0.28 -7.16 -9.82
N SER A 125 -0.45 -8.12 -8.91
CA SER A 125 -1.76 -8.73 -8.62
C SER A 125 -2.65 -7.79 -7.81
N VAL A 126 -2.05 -7.06 -6.87
CA VAL A 126 -2.74 -6.12 -5.97
C VAL A 126 -2.02 -4.79 -5.90
N ARG A 127 -2.80 -3.70 -5.89
CA ARG A 127 -2.35 -2.33 -5.67
C ARG A 127 -3.26 -1.62 -4.67
N LEU A 128 -2.65 -0.90 -3.74
CA LEU A 128 -3.31 -0.11 -2.71
C LEU A 128 -2.93 1.37 -2.87
N SER A 129 -3.90 2.25 -3.01
CA SER A 129 -3.68 3.70 -3.08
C SER A 129 -4.32 4.39 -1.89
N TYR A 130 -3.53 5.12 -1.11
CA TYR A 130 -3.97 5.91 0.03
C TYR A 130 -3.88 7.40 -0.32
N GLN A 131 -5.00 8.12 -0.22
CA GLN A 131 -5.04 9.55 -0.49
C GLN A 131 -5.79 10.33 0.59
N LEU A 132 -5.10 11.24 1.28
CA LEU A 132 -5.75 12.17 2.20
C LEU A 132 -6.30 13.36 1.41
N ILE A 133 -7.60 13.32 1.10
CA ILE A 133 -8.29 14.32 0.27
C ILE A 133 -8.83 15.50 1.07
N ALA A 134 -9.03 15.33 2.39
CA ALA A 134 -9.33 16.41 3.33
C ALA A 134 -8.81 16.04 4.72
N LYS A 135 -8.74 17.00 5.66
CA LYS A 135 -8.20 16.78 7.02
C LYS A 135 -8.76 15.52 7.71
N ASN A 136 -10.06 15.26 7.50
CA ASN A 136 -10.79 14.16 8.12
C ASN A 136 -11.32 13.13 7.10
N LYS A 137 -10.76 13.07 5.88
CA LYS A 137 -11.21 12.16 4.83
C LYS A 137 -10.04 11.52 4.09
N LEU A 138 -9.93 10.20 4.24
CA LEU A 138 -8.93 9.36 3.60
C LEU A 138 -9.63 8.44 2.59
N THR A 139 -9.20 8.48 1.34
CA THR A 139 -9.64 7.54 0.32
C THR A 139 -8.62 6.43 0.19
N VAL A 140 -9.08 5.18 0.23
CA VAL A 140 -8.28 4.00 -0.09
C VAL A 140 -8.88 3.33 -1.32
N VAL A 141 -8.04 3.00 -2.30
CA VAL A 141 -8.45 2.23 -3.48
C VAL A 141 -7.67 0.92 -3.48
N LEU A 142 -8.40 -0.18 -3.47
CA LEU A 142 -7.88 -1.53 -3.64
C LEU A 142 -8.13 -1.95 -5.08
N GLU A 143 -7.07 -2.23 -5.82
CA GLU A 143 -7.14 -2.79 -7.16
C GLU A 143 -6.59 -4.22 -7.14
N GLU A 144 -7.41 -5.20 -7.49
CA GLU A 144 -7.04 -6.62 -7.48
C GLU A 144 -7.35 -7.25 -8.83
N LYS A 145 -6.46 -8.12 -9.31
CA LYS A 145 -6.78 -8.98 -10.45
C LYS A 145 -7.52 -10.22 -9.95
N ASP A 146 -8.68 -10.49 -10.55
CA ASP A 146 -9.39 -11.74 -10.31
C ASP A 146 -8.66 -12.94 -10.94
N LYS A 147 -9.24 -14.14 -10.77
CA LYS A 147 -8.68 -15.39 -11.32
C LYS A 147 -8.54 -15.40 -12.85
N ASN A 148 -9.28 -14.54 -13.55
CA ASN A 148 -9.25 -14.40 -15.01
C ASN A 148 -8.36 -13.23 -15.46
N GLY A 149 -7.69 -12.54 -14.52
CA GLY A 149 -6.87 -11.37 -14.78
C GLY A 149 -7.67 -10.07 -14.98
N GLN A 150 -8.98 -10.09 -14.75
CA GLN A 150 -9.80 -8.88 -14.81
C GLN A 150 -9.57 -8.03 -13.57
N LEU A 151 -9.37 -6.73 -13.78
CA LEU A 151 -9.11 -5.79 -12.70
C LEU A 151 -10.42 -5.42 -12.00
N LYS A 152 -10.53 -5.78 -10.72
CA LYS A 152 -11.55 -5.29 -9.80
C LYS A 152 -11.00 -4.09 -9.04
N LYS A 153 -11.84 -3.08 -8.80
CA LYS A 153 -11.49 -1.91 -7.97
C LYS A 153 -12.54 -1.70 -6.90
N ASP A 154 -12.12 -1.68 -5.64
CA ASP A 154 -12.95 -1.32 -4.50
C ASP A 154 -12.50 0.04 -3.95
N PHE A 155 -13.47 0.91 -3.67
CA PHE A 155 -13.24 2.27 -3.19
C PHE A 155 -13.72 2.40 -1.75
N PHE A 156 -12.82 2.81 -0.87
CA PHE A 156 -13.11 3.10 0.52
C PHE A 156 -12.91 4.59 0.77
N SER A 157 -13.93 5.26 1.29
CA SER A 157 -13.94 6.67 1.67
C SER A 157 -14.09 6.78 3.18
N PHE A 158 -12.97 6.61 3.90
CA PHE A 158 -12.94 6.66 5.35
C PHE A 158 -13.09 8.08 5.89
N ASN A 159 -13.76 8.19 7.03
CA ASN A 159 -13.80 9.39 7.84
C ASN A 159 -12.88 9.22 9.04
N ARG A 160 -12.19 10.30 9.43
CA ARG A 160 -11.39 10.30 10.65
C ARG A 160 -12.32 10.11 11.86
N LYS A 161 -11.99 9.15 12.72
CA LYS A 161 -12.65 8.98 14.02
C LYS A 161 -12.21 10.11 14.94
N LEU A 162 -13.16 10.93 15.36
CA LEU A 162 -12.96 12.01 16.32
C LEU A 162 -13.39 11.48 17.70
N TYR A 163 -12.60 11.76 18.72
CA TYR A 163 -12.90 11.47 20.11
C TYR A 163 -13.39 12.74 20.80
#